data_AF-A0A3M0DW29-F1
#
_entry.id   AF-A0A3M0DW29-F1
#
_cell.length_a   1.000
_cell.length_b   1.000
_cell.length_c   1.000
_cell.angle_alpha   90.00
_cell.angle_beta   90.00
_cell.angle_gamma   90.00
#
_symmetry.space_group_name_H-M   'P 1'
#
loop_
_entity.id
_entity.type
_entity.pdbx_description
1 polymer ?
#
loop_
_entity_poly.entity_id
_entity_poly.type
_entity_poly.pdbx_seq_one_letter_code
_entity_poly.pdbx_strand_id
1 'polypeptide(L)'
;MCAPLLSASWPIVFSTQSLATPAVDALAATGLVRRVSLPDPAGDNARTRIAITTAGLRDARLHRLSPESPPQPQLCFGRKQVTTLRHASTGDRSGTVDYAYRIVDAPRWTTRADIRAAFPFMVDMLKSELRAQDGTVLSNGRWNLATDAGTQAVADMSNKGFFPCPAEGGERDSPCH
;
A
#
# COMPACT_ATOMS: atom_id res chain seq x y z
N MET A 1 -0.73 0.42 -3.96
CA MET A 1 0.15 0.76 -2.84
C MET A 1 -0.66 1.47 -1.78
N CYS A 2 -0.65 0.94 -0.56
CA CYS A 2 -1.31 1.53 0.60
C CYS A 2 -0.32 1.54 1.76
N ALA A 3 -0.44 2.53 2.64
CA ALA A 3 0.37 2.61 3.85
C ALA A 3 -0.48 3.06 5.04
N PRO A 4 -0.09 2.71 6.28
CA PRO A 4 -0.62 3.36 7.47
C PRO A 4 -0.28 4.85 7.42
N LEU A 5 -1.28 5.71 7.24
CA LEU A 5 -1.11 7.17 7.31
C LEU A 5 -1.48 7.74 8.68
N LEU A 6 -2.19 6.95 9.51
CA LEU A 6 -2.46 7.25 10.91
C LEU A 6 -2.08 6.01 11.71
N SER A 7 -1.15 6.15 12.66
CA SER A 7 -0.55 5.04 13.41
C SER A 7 -1.46 4.44 14.50
N ALA A 8 -2.77 4.53 14.34
CA ALA A 8 -3.75 4.15 15.35
C ALA A 8 -4.66 3.02 14.85
N SER A 9 -4.98 2.08 15.73
CA SER A 9 -6.01 1.07 15.48
C SER A 9 -7.37 1.73 15.26
N TRP A 10 -8.18 1.12 14.41
CA TRP A 10 -9.53 1.58 14.13
C TRP A 10 -10.52 1.07 15.19
N PRO A 11 -11.47 1.90 15.67
CA PRO A 11 -11.64 3.32 15.35
C PRO A 11 -10.60 4.21 16.01
N ILE A 12 -10.11 5.21 15.27
CA ILE A 12 -9.20 6.22 15.82
C ILE A 12 -10.01 7.19 16.68
N VAL A 13 -9.85 7.11 18.00
CA VAL A 13 -10.51 8.02 18.94
C VAL A 13 -9.52 8.46 20.01
N PHE A 14 -9.26 9.76 20.07
CA PHE A 14 -8.34 10.38 21.03
C PHE A 14 -8.90 11.71 21.52
N SER A 15 -8.17 12.40 22.42
CA SER A 15 -8.49 13.78 22.76
C SER A 15 -8.41 14.66 21.49
N THR A 16 -9.22 15.71 21.45
CA THR A 16 -9.23 16.64 20.31
C THR A 16 -7.85 17.26 20.08
N GLN A 17 -7.12 17.58 21.16
CA GLN A 17 -5.76 18.12 21.09
C GLN A 17 -4.77 17.12 20.45
N SER A 18 -4.82 15.84 20.81
CA SER A 18 -3.94 14.82 20.23
C SER A 18 -4.20 14.57 18.74
N LEU A 19 -5.38 14.94 18.22
CA LEU A 19 -5.74 14.84 16.81
C LEU A 19 -5.62 16.17 16.04
N ALA A 20 -5.15 17.23 16.70
CA ALA A 20 -4.85 18.53 16.08
C ALA A 20 -3.42 18.54 15.53
N THR A 21 -3.11 17.57 14.65
CA THR A 21 -1.81 17.46 13.99
C THR A 21 -1.93 17.85 12.52
N PRO A 22 -0.86 18.41 11.91
CA PRO A 22 -0.85 18.79 10.49
C PRO A 22 -1.25 17.64 9.55
N ALA A 23 -0.88 16.40 9.89
CA ALA A 23 -1.24 15.21 9.13
C ALA A 23 -2.75 14.95 9.13
N VAL A 24 -3.40 15.04 10.29
CA VAL A 24 -4.85 14.84 10.39
C VAL A 24 -5.60 16.03 9.76
N ASP A 25 -5.07 17.25 9.89
CA ASP A 25 -5.64 18.45 9.24
C ASP A 25 -5.59 18.35 7.72
N ALA A 26 -4.43 17.99 7.17
CA ALA A 26 -4.26 17.83 5.73
C ALA A 26 -5.22 16.75 5.21
N LEU A 27 -5.29 15.58 5.87
CA LEU A 27 -6.22 14.52 5.51
C LEU A 27 -7.69 14.94 5.60
N ALA A 28 -8.09 15.68 6.63
CA ALA A 28 -9.44 16.21 6.73
C ALA A 28 -9.75 17.22 5.61
N ALA A 29 -8.78 18.08 5.25
CA ALA A 29 -8.91 19.07 4.20
C ALA A 29 -8.99 18.44 2.79
N THR A 30 -8.54 17.19 2.60
CA THR A 30 -8.78 16.43 1.36
C THR A 30 -10.22 15.92 1.23
N GLY A 31 -10.98 15.91 2.32
CA GLY A 31 -12.29 15.30 2.40
C GLY A 31 -12.28 13.77 2.49
N LEU A 32 -11.11 13.11 2.58
CA LEU A 32 -11.02 11.65 2.75
C LEU A 32 -11.47 11.19 4.13
N VAL A 33 -11.21 12.01 5.15
CA VAL A 33 -11.63 11.77 6.54
C VAL A 33 -12.33 12.99 7.11
N ARG A 34 -13.09 12.80 8.17
CA ARG A 34 -13.68 13.88 8.95
C ARG A 34 -13.49 13.63 10.44
N ARG A 35 -13.39 14.72 11.19
CA ARG A 35 -13.44 14.71 12.66
C ARG A 35 -14.89 14.67 13.11
N VAL A 36 -15.19 13.80 14.06
CA VAL A 36 -16.50 13.65 14.69
C VAL A 36 -16.32 13.86 16.17
N SER A 37 -16.83 14.98 16.70
CA SER A 37 -16.85 15.23 18.13
C SER A 37 -17.70 14.17 18.82
N LEU A 38 -17.17 13.59 19.90
CA LEU A 38 -17.91 12.66 20.73
C LEU A 38 -18.41 13.40 21.98
N PRO A 39 -19.61 13.06 22.48
CA PRO A 39 -20.06 13.55 23.77
C PRO A 39 -19.08 13.08 24.85
N ASP A 40 -18.68 13.99 25.72
CA ASP A 40 -17.93 13.63 26.92
C ASP A 40 -18.91 13.54 28.11
N PRO A 41 -19.13 12.34 28.68
CA PRO A 41 -20.01 12.18 29.84
C PRO A 41 -19.49 12.86 31.11
N ALA A 42 -18.20 13.25 31.18
CA ALA A 42 -17.61 13.91 32.35
C ALA A 42 -17.24 15.39 32.12
N GLY A 43 -17.35 15.91 30.88
CA GLY A 43 -17.12 17.32 30.54
C GLY A 43 -15.67 17.80 30.43
N ASP A 44 -14.69 17.04 30.96
CA ASP A 44 -13.30 17.50 31.11
C ASP A 44 -12.35 17.08 29.97
N ASN A 45 -12.75 16.17 29.10
CA ASN A 45 -11.95 15.58 28.04
C ASN A 45 -12.72 15.45 26.72
N ALA A 46 -12.82 16.54 25.97
CA ALA A 46 -13.38 16.53 24.62
C ALA A 46 -12.64 15.51 23.73
N ARG A 47 -13.38 14.49 23.27
CA ARG A 47 -12.87 13.44 22.39
C ARG A 47 -13.30 13.65 20.95
N THR A 48 -12.40 13.32 20.04
CA THR A 48 -12.65 13.33 18.60
C THR A 48 -12.42 11.94 18.05
N ARG A 49 -13.35 11.48 17.20
CA ARG A 49 -13.20 10.29 16.36
C ARG A 49 -12.86 10.70 14.94
N ILE A 50 -11.92 10.02 14.30
CA ILE A 50 -11.71 10.12 12.86
C ILE A 50 -12.63 9.13 12.16
N ALA A 51 -13.43 9.61 11.21
CA ALA A 51 -14.29 8.80 10.36
C ALA A 51 -13.86 8.92 8.90
N ILE A 52 -13.82 7.80 8.18
CA ILE A 52 -13.64 7.79 6.71
C ILE A 52 -14.93 8.34 6.09
N THR A 53 -14.82 9.28 5.15
CA THR A 53 -15.98 9.81 4.43
C THR A 53 -16.36 8.90 3.25
N THR A 54 -17.52 9.12 2.63
CA THR A 54 -17.90 8.41 1.41
C THR A 54 -16.86 8.57 0.30
N ALA A 55 -16.29 9.78 0.14
CA ALA A 55 -15.20 10.01 -0.81
C ALA A 55 -13.91 9.27 -0.43
N GLY A 56 -13.64 9.18 0.88
CA GLY A 56 -12.51 8.44 1.44
C GLY A 56 -12.54 6.95 1.19
N LEU A 57 -13.72 6.32 1.08
CA LEU A 57 -13.85 4.86 0.89
C LEU A 57 -13.16 4.34 -0.37
N ARG A 58 -12.94 5.19 -1.39
CA ARG A 58 -12.21 4.82 -2.60
C ARG A 58 -10.73 4.52 -2.30
N ASP A 59 -10.13 5.36 -1.46
CA ASP A 59 -8.68 5.39 -1.23
C ASP A 59 -8.32 4.89 0.17
N ALA A 60 -9.27 4.71 1.08
CA ALA A 60 -9.05 4.21 2.43
C ALA A 60 -9.49 2.75 2.55
N ARG A 61 -8.70 1.95 3.29
CA ARG A 61 -8.99 0.55 3.57
C ARG A 61 -8.73 0.23 5.03
N LEU A 62 -9.43 -0.76 5.55
CA LEU A 62 -9.14 -1.34 6.85
C LEU A 62 -8.43 -2.67 6.63
N HIS A 63 -7.13 -2.70 6.88
CA HIS A 63 -6.35 -3.92 6.82
C HIS A 63 -6.35 -4.62 8.17
N ARG A 64 -6.46 -5.95 8.17
CA ARG A 64 -6.29 -6.78 9.37
C ARG A 64 -5.16 -7.75 9.12
N LEU A 65 -4.23 -7.86 10.07
CA LEU A 65 -3.17 -8.86 10.04
C LEU A 65 -3.70 -10.27 10.28
N SER A 66 -4.74 -10.40 11.11
CA SER A 66 -5.50 -11.64 11.36
C SER A 66 -6.96 -11.30 11.68
N PRO A 67 -7.90 -12.25 11.62
CA PRO A 67 -9.30 -12.00 11.97
C PRO A 67 -9.50 -11.34 13.34
N GLU A 68 -8.67 -11.76 14.32
CA GLU A 68 -8.67 -11.28 15.70
C GLU A 68 -7.92 -9.94 15.90
N SER A 69 -7.13 -9.52 14.92
CA SER A 69 -6.37 -8.27 15.01
C SER A 69 -7.27 -7.05 14.83
N PRO A 70 -7.04 -5.95 15.57
CA PRO A 70 -7.75 -4.72 15.35
C PRO A 70 -7.49 -4.21 13.92
N PRO A 71 -8.51 -3.71 13.20
CA PRO A 71 -8.32 -3.16 11.88
C PRO A 71 -7.39 -1.94 11.93
N GLN A 72 -6.47 -1.87 10.99
CA GLN A 72 -5.56 -0.75 10.80
C GLN A 72 -5.99 0.05 9.57
N PRO A 73 -6.25 1.36 9.71
CA PRO A 73 -6.59 2.20 8.59
C PRO A 73 -5.36 2.44 7.72
N GLN A 74 -5.48 2.11 6.45
CA GLN A 74 -4.49 2.38 5.41
C GLN A 74 -5.09 3.33 4.38
N LEU A 75 -4.25 4.20 3.84
CA LEU A 75 -4.60 5.03 2.68
C LEU A 75 -3.76 4.58 1.49
N CYS A 76 -4.46 4.41 0.37
CA CYS A 76 -3.94 3.93 -0.90
C CYS A 76 -3.65 5.12 -1.81
N PHE A 77 -2.38 5.28 -2.17
CA PHE A 77 -1.87 6.47 -2.86
C PHE A 77 -1.32 6.15 -4.26
N GLY A 78 -1.67 4.98 -4.81
CA GLY A 78 -1.38 4.61 -6.20
C GLY A 78 -1.44 3.10 -6.44
N ARG A 79 -1.12 2.66 -7.65
CA ARG A 79 -0.95 1.25 -8.05
C ARG A 79 0.53 0.92 -8.20
N LYS A 80 0.91 -0.32 -7.89
CA LYS A 80 2.26 -0.81 -8.14
C LYS A 80 2.36 -1.17 -9.62
N GLN A 81 3.35 -0.63 -10.33
CA GLN A 81 3.65 -1.06 -11.69
C GLN A 81 5.06 -1.62 -11.71
N VAL A 82 5.18 -2.93 -11.94
CA VAL A 82 6.48 -3.57 -12.10
C VAL A 82 7.13 -3.03 -13.37
N THR A 83 8.35 -2.52 -13.24
CA THR A 83 9.12 -1.97 -14.36
C THR A 83 10.21 -2.91 -14.83
N THR A 84 10.75 -3.74 -13.93
CA THR A 84 11.82 -4.69 -14.27
C THR A 84 11.79 -5.89 -13.32
N LEU A 85 11.99 -7.08 -13.87
CA LEU A 85 12.33 -8.29 -13.11
C LEU A 85 13.85 -8.46 -13.19
N ARG A 86 14.54 -8.53 -12.04
CA ARG A 86 16.01 -8.55 -12.01
C ARG A 86 16.58 -9.92 -11.76
N HIS A 87 15.94 -10.70 -10.89
CA HIS A 87 16.45 -12.00 -10.49
C HIS A 87 15.30 -12.85 -9.95
N ALA A 88 15.30 -14.14 -10.29
CA ALA A 88 14.40 -15.11 -9.69
C ALA A 88 15.21 -16.32 -9.25
N SER A 89 15.17 -16.63 -7.96
CA SER A 89 15.70 -17.90 -7.44
C SER A 89 14.54 -18.86 -7.31
N THR A 90 14.68 -20.07 -7.86
CA THR A 90 13.62 -21.07 -7.84
C THR A 90 14.17 -22.40 -7.36
N GLY A 91 13.59 -22.96 -6.30
CA GLY A 91 13.70 -24.37 -5.93
C GLY A 91 12.56 -25.20 -6.54
N ASP A 92 12.38 -26.43 -6.06
CA ASP A 92 11.41 -27.36 -6.66
C ASP A 92 9.95 -26.90 -6.56
N ARG A 93 9.60 -26.12 -5.53
CA ARG A 93 8.22 -25.64 -5.29
C ARG A 93 8.10 -24.22 -4.72
N SER A 94 9.21 -23.59 -4.35
CA SER A 94 9.25 -22.23 -3.81
C SER A 94 10.49 -21.48 -4.28
N GLY A 95 10.44 -20.16 -4.23
CA GLY A 95 11.50 -19.30 -4.72
C GLY A 95 11.39 -17.88 -4.20
N THR A 96 12.18 -16.98 -4.78
CA THR A 96 12.07 -15.53 -4.58
C THR A 96 12.20 -14.82 -5.93
N VAL A 97 11.61 -13.63 -6.02
CA VAL A 97 11.78 -12.74 -7.18
C VAL A 97 12.13 -11.33 -6.70
N ASP A 98 13.21 -10.80 -7.26
CA ASP A 98 13.65 -9.42 -7.09
C ASP A 98 13.15 -8.59 -8.26
N TYR A 99 12.48 -7.49 -7.96
CA TYR A 99 11.89 -6.64 -8.97
C TYR A 99 11.91 -5.17 -8.62
N ALA A 100 11.96 -4.35 -9.66
CA ALA A 100 11.80 -2.91 -9.59
C ALA A 100 10.35 -2.55 -9.93
N TYR A 101 9.84 -1.50 -9.29
CA TYR A 101 8.50 -1.01 -9.52
C TYR A 101 8.41 0.50 -9.33
N ARG A 102 7.40 1.10 -9.97
CA ARG A 102 6.99 2.48 -9.71
C ARG A 102 5.58 2.50 -9.14
N ILE A 103 5.23 3.62 -8.52
CA ILE A 103 3.86 3.87 -8.07
C ILE A 103 3.19 4.79 -9.09
N VAL A 104 2.13 4.31 -9.72
CA VAL A 104 1.37 5.01 -10.76
C VAL A 104 -0.07 5.27 -10.29
N ASP A 105 -0.85 6.00 -11.08
CA ASP A 105 -2.26 6.33 -10.79
C ASP A 105 -2.48 6.95 -9.39
N ALA A 106 -1.56 7.83 -8.98
CA ALA A 106 -1.66 8.52 -7.70
C ALA A 106 -2.93 9.40 -7.66
N PRO A 107 -3.79 9.26 -6.63
CA PRO A 107 -4.99 10.10 -6.51
C PRO A 107 -4.66 11.58 -6.43
N ARG A 108 -5.56 12.45 -6.90
CA ARG A 108 -5.36 13.91 -6.94
C ARG A 108 -5.01 14.51 -5.58
N TRP A 109 -5.50 13.95 -4.47
CA TRP A 109 -5.19 14.46 -3.14
C TRP A 109 -3.69 14.39 -2.80
N THR A 110 -2.94 13.47 -3.41
CA THR A 110 -1.49 13.30 -3.20
C THR A 110 -0.64 14.46 -3.75
N THR A 111 -1.23 15.32 -4.59
CA THR A 111 -0.51 16.46 -5.19
C THR A 111 -0.63 17.74 -4.37
N ARG A 112 -1.51 17.77 -3.37
CA ARG A 112 -1.72 18.95 -2.52
C ARG A 112 -0.48 19.27 -1.68
N ALA A 113 -0.17 20.55 -1.52
CA ALA A 113 1.02 20.99 -0.81
C ALA A 113 1.02 20.60 0.68
N ASP A 114 -0.13 20.72 1.35
CA ASP A 114 -0.33 20.32 2.74
C ASP A 114 -0.09 18.82 2.97
N ILE A 115 -0.61 17.98 2.06
CA ILE A 115 -0.38 16.53 2.08
C ILE A 115 1.10 16.20 1.85
N ARG A 116 1.75 16.84 0.88
CA ARG A 116 3.17 16.59 0.60
C ARG A 116 4.08 17.01 1.75
N ALA A 117 3.72 18.09 2.45
CA ALA A 117 4.42 18.53 3.65
C ALA A 117 4.22 17.59 4.84
N ALA A 118 2.99 17.09 5.04
CA ALA A 118 2.68 16.16 6.12
C ALA A 118 3.20 14.74 5.90
N PHE A 119 3.35 14.31 4.65
CA PHE A 119 3.74 12.94 4.28
C PHE A 119 4.91 12.94 3.27
N PRO A 120 6.11 13.40 3.65
CA PRO A 120 7.25 13.51 2.74
C PRO A 120 7.68 12.15 2.19
N PHE A 121 7.60 11.08 2.98
CA PHE A 121 7.92 9.72 2.51
C PHE A 121 7.08 9.31 1.29
N MET A 122 5.80 9.72 1.23
CA MET A 122 4.93 9.41 0.10
C MET A 122 5.44 10.10 -1.17
N VAL A 123 5.95 11.33 -1.05
CA VAL A 123 6.53 12.08 -2.17
C VAL A 123 7.74 11.34 -2.72
N ASP A 124 8.61 10.85 -1.85
CA ASP A 124 9.82 10.12 -2.24
C ASP A 124 9.46 8.81 -2.97
N MET A 125 8.47 8.08 -2.44
CA MET A 125 7.98 6.85 -3.05
C MET A 125 7.31 7.08 -4.41
N LEU A 126 6.58 8.18 -4.60
CA LEU A 126 5.90 8.50 -5.86
C LEU A 126 6.87 8.94 -6.97
N LYS A 127 8.04 9.48 -6.63
CA LYS A 127 9.04 9.95 -7.60
C LYS A 127 10.06 8.89 -8.00
N SER A 128 10.23 7.87 -7.17
CA SER A 128 11.33 6.93 -7.28
C SER A 128 10.90 5.62 -7.92
N GLU A 129 11.84 4.96 -8.60
CA GLU A 129 11.73 3.53 -8.82
C GLU A 129 12.21 2.81 -7.55
N LEU A 130 11.34 1.95 -7.03
CA LEU A 130 11.53 1.23 -5.78
C LEU A 130 11.87 -0.23 -6.10
N ARG A 131 12.49 -0.92 -5.14
CA ARG A 131 12.84 -2.33 -5.25
C ARG A 131 12.13 -3.14 -4.18
N ALA A 132 11.74 -4.35 -4.53
CA ALA A 132 11.16 -5.32 -3.62
C ALA A 132 11.68 -6.72 -3.94
N GLN A 133 11.61 -7.58 -2.94
CA GLN A 133 11.80 -9.01 -3.06
C GLN A 133 10.57 -9.68 -2.47
N ASP A 134 9.96 -10.58 -3.23
CA ASP A 134 8.83 -11.38 -2.75
C ASP A 134 9.14 -12.87 -2.91
N GLY A 135 8.58 -13.68 -2.01
CA GLY A 135 8.59 -15.13 -2.19
C GLY A 135 7.73 -15.54 -3.38
N THR A 136 8.04 -16.67 -3.99
CA THR A 136 7.24 -17.30 -5.04
C THR A 136 6.93 -18.75 -4.69
N VAL A 137 5.80 -19.27 -5.18
CA VAL A 137 5.37 -20.66 -5.02
C VAL A 137 4.94 -21.20 -6.38
N LEU A 138 5.37 -22.41 -6.70
CA LEU A 138 4.93 -23.12 -7.90
C LEU A 138 3.55 -23.72 -7.65
N SER A 139 2.55 -23.26 -8.39
CA SER A 139 1.18 -23.80 -8.37
C SER A 139 0.67 -23.96 -9.78
N ASN A 140 0.12 -25.14 -10.10
CA ASN A 140 -0.36 -25.50 -11.44
C ASN A 140 0.68 -25.24 -12.56
N GLY A 141 1.96 -25.52 -12.29
CA GLY A 141 3.06 -25.31 -13.24
C GLY A 141 3.43 -23.84 -13.48
N ARG A 142 2.92 -22.90 -12.67
CA ARG A 142 3.24 -21.47 -12.75
C ARG A 142 3.77 -20.94 -11.43
N TRP A 143 4.80 -20.10 -11.50
CA TRP A 143 5.32 -19.37 -10.35
C TRP A 143 4.39 -18.22 -9.99
N ASN A 144 3.88 -18.21 -8.76
CA ASN A 144 3.00 -17.17 -8.21
C ASN A 144 3.67 -16.50 -7.00
N LEU A 145 3.38 -15.24 -6.69
CA LEU A 145 3.89 -14.61 -5.46
C LEU A 145 3.29 -15.27 -4.21
N ALA A 146 4.12 -15.50 -3.19
CA ALA A 146 3.80 -16.24 -1.97
C ALA A 146 3.02 -15.44 -0.91
N THR A 147 2.75 -14.15 -1.13
CA THR A 147 2.14 -13.27 -0.12
C THR A 147 0.60 -13.24 -0.19
N ASP A 148 -0.05 -13.10 0.97
CA ASP A 148 -1.50 -12.87 1.23
C ASP A 148 -2.14 -11.66 0.51
N ALA A 149 -1.45 -11.01 -0.43
CA ALA A 149 -1.97 -9.96 -1.30
C ALA A 149 -2.70 -10.52 -2.54
N GLY A 150 -3.43 -11.63 -2.35
CA GLY A 150 -3.92 -12.60 -3.35
C GLY A 150 -4.88 -12.11 -4.44
N THR A 151 -4.87 -10.84 -4.81
CA THR A 151 -5.54 -10.37 -6.04
C THR A 151 -4.91 -9.12 -6.64
N GLN A 152 -4.36 -8.21 -5.83
CA GLN A 152 -3.77 -6.98 -6.36
C GLN A 152 -2.37 -7.17 -6.95
N ALA A 153 -1.50 -7.96 -6.30
CA ALA A 153 -0.15 -8.20 -6.83
C ALA A 153 -0.16 -9.12 -8.07
N VAL A 154 -1.12 -10.03 -8.15
CA VAL A 154 -1.31 -10.94 -9.30
C VAL A 154 -1.90 -10.19 -10.50
N ALA A 155 -2.89 -9.32 -10.29
CA ALA A 155 -3.45 -8.46 -11.34
C ALA A 155 -2.39 -7.53 -11.98
N ASP A 156 -1.42 -7.07 -11.18
CA ASP A 156 -0.36 -6.18 -11.62
C ASP A 156 0.73 -6.90 -12.47
N MET A 157 0.83 -8.23 -12.38
CA MET A 157 1.75 -9.05 -13.19
C MET A 157 1.04 -9.83 -14.31
N SER A 158 -0.28 -10.02 -14.24
CA SER A 158 -1.03 -10.92 -15.13
C SER A 158 -1.20 -10.45 -16.57
N ASN A 159 -0.83 -9.20 -16.90
CA ASN A 159 -0.92 -8.71 -18.29
C ASN A 159 0.25 -9.14 -19.18
N LYS A 160 1.31 -9.73 -18.62
CA LYS A 160 2.34 -10.46 -19.36
C LYS A 160 2.83 -11.60 -18.48
N GLY A 161 2.35 -12.82 -18.74
CA GLY A 161 2.86 -14.01 -18.07
C GLY A 161 4.38 -14.02 -18.06
N PHE A 162 4.97 -14.40 -16.93
CA PHE A 162 6.41 -14.58 -16.81
C PHE A 162 6.83 -15.85 -17.56
N PHE A 163 7.75 -15.70 -18.52
CA PHE A 163 8.55 -16.80 -19.01
C PHE A 163 9.90 -16.72 -18.28
N PRO A 164 10.29 -17.72 -17.47
CA PRO A 164 11.63 -17.75 -16.91
C PRO A 164 12.64 -17.79 -18.05
N CYS A 165 13.60 -16.86 -18.05
CA CYS A 165 14.80 -17.05 -18.84
C CYS A 165 15.49 -18.32 -18.30
N PRO A 166 15.94 -19.24 -19.17
CA PRO A 166 16.68 -20.41 -18.71
C PRO A 166 17.95 -19.97 -17.98
N ALA A 167 18.39 -20.77 -17.01
CA ALA A 167 19.65 -20.58 -16.31
C ALA A 167 20.82 -20.46 -17.32
N GLU A 168 21.89 -19.78 -16.90
CA GLU A 168 23.05 -19.49 -17.76
C GLU A 168 23.48 -20.70 -18.59
N GLY A 169 23.45 -20.55 -19.92
CA GLY A 169 23.72 -21.61 -20.91
C GLY A 169 22.63 -21.83 -21.96
N GLY A 170 21.49 -21.15 -21.87
CA GLY A 170 20.41 -21.20 -22.86
C GLY A 170 20.69 -20.42 -24.17
N GLU A 171 20.07 -20.88 -25.25
CA GLU A 171 20.27 -20.46 -26.65
C GLU A 171 20.16 -18.93 -26.87
N ARG A 172 21.09 -18.39 -27.67
CA ARG A 172 21.32 -16.94 -27.87
C ARG A 172 20.14 -16.16 -28.48
N ASP A 173 19.10 -16.84 -28.96
CA ASP A 173 17.92 -16.22 -29.58
C ASP A 173 16.70 -16.13 -28.64
N SER A 174 16.91 -16.35 -27.33
CA SER A 174 15.87 -16.10 -26.32
C SER A 174 15.66 -14.58 -26.12
N PRO A 175 14.42 -14.08 -25.95
CA PRO A 175 14.09 -12.64 -25.78
C PRO A 175 14.70 -11.97 -24.53
N CYS A 176 15.62 -12.64 -23.85
CA CYS A 176 16.42 -12.18 -22.72
C CYS A 176 17.83 -11.68 -23.14
N HIS A 177 18.11 -11.58 -24.44
CA HIS A 177 19.32 -10.94 -24.99
C HIS A 177 18.99 -9.64 -25.73
#